data_AF-A0A929EE27-F1
#
_entry.id   AF-A0A929EE27-F1
#
_cell.length_a   1.000
_cell.length_b   1.000
_cell.length_c   1.000
_cell.angle_alpha   90.00
_cell.angle_beta   90.00
_cell.angle_gamma   90.00
#
_symmetry.space_group_name_H-M   'P 1'
#
loop_
_entity.id
_entity.type
_entity.pdbx_description
1 polymer ?
#
loop_
_entity_poly.entity_id
_entity_poly.type
_entity_poly.pdbx_seq_one_letter_code
_entity_poly.pdbx_strand_id
1 'polypeptide(L)' 'IHGHALGASSALELIATTLAIYHGIIPPTANFTVADPLCDLDYVPNHAREKAIDVAISNSFAFGGLNAVIALKKYSPF' A
#
# COMPACT_ATOMS: atom_id res chain seq x y z
N ILE A 1 2.49 9.78 -8.21
CA ILE A 1 3.36 8.76 -8.84
C ILE A 1 2.93 7.47 -8.16
N HIS A 2 1.98 6.70 -8.66
CA HIS A 2 1.70 6.21 -10.01
C HIS A 2 0.15 6.14 -10.09
N GLY A 3 -0.48 6.59 -11.17
CA GLY A 3 -1.93 6.40 -11.30
C GLY A 3 -2.29 4.92 -11.46
N HIS A 4 -3.53 4.63 -11.82
CA HIS A 4 -3.91 3.24 -12.10
C HIS A 4 -3.30 2.74 -13.42
N ALA A 5 -2.31 1.87 -13.34
CA ALA A 5 -1.63 1.24 -14.48
C ALA A 5 -2.29 -0.08 -14.92
N LEU A 6 -3.59 -0.24 -14.67
CA LEU A 6 -4.36 -1.47 -14.91
C LEU A 6 -3.65 -2.68 -14.29
N GLY A 7 -3.45 -3.76 -15.06
CA GLY A 7 -2.81 -4.99 -14.59
C GLY A 7 -1.41 -4.80 -14.00
N ALA A 8 -0.67 -3.76 -14.41
CA ALA A 8 0.65 -3.49 -13.86
C ALA A 8 0.62 -2.87 -12.45
N SER A 9 -0.53 -2.33 -12.01
CA SER A 9 -0.67 -1.69 -10.69
C SER A 9 -0.32 -2.64 -9.55
N SER A 10 -0.77 -3.90 -9.65
CA SER A 10 -0.52 -4.91 -8.63
C SER A 10 0.98 -5.17 -8.43
N ALA A 11 1.76 -5.19 -9.51
CA ALA A 11 3.21 -5.36 -9.43
C ALA A 11 3.89 -4.13 -8.83
N LEU A 12 3.48 -2.92 -9.22
CA LEU A 12 4.03 -1.67 -8.68
C LEU A 12 3.73 -1.51 -7.18
N GLU A 13 2.51 -1.82 -6.77
CA GLU A 13 2.07 -1.79 -5.36
C GLU A 13 2.80 -2.84 -4.52
N LEU A 14 3.02 -4.04 -5.07
CA LEU A 14 3.78 -5.08 -4.37
C LEU A 14 5.25 -4.68 -4.15
N ILE A 15 5.88 -4.06 -5.15
CA ILE A 15 7.24 -3.50 -5.03
C ILE A 15 7.25 -2.40 -3.96
N ALA A 16 6.31 -1.45 -4.02
CA ALA A 16 6.21 -0.38 -3.03
C ALA A 16 5.99 -0.93 -1.60
N THR A 17 5.13 -1.93 -1.44
CA THR A 17 4.86 -2.60 -0.15
C THR A 17 6.11 -3.31 0.38
N THR A 18 6.85 -4.00 -0.50
CA THR A 18 8.11 -4.66 -0.14
C THR A 18 9.16 -3.64 0.32
N LEU A 19 9.29 -2.51 -0.39
CA LEU A 19 10.20 -1.43 -0.03
C LEU A 19 9.77 -0.71 1.25
N ALA A 20 8.46 -0.58 1.50
CA ALA A 20 7.94 -0.03 2.76
C ALA A 20 8.35 -0.89 3.95
N ILE A 21 8.23 -2.22 3.83
CA ILE A 21 8.72 -3.18 4.84
C ILE A 21 10.23 -3.06 5.04
N TYR A 22 10.99 -3.00 3.94
CA TYR A 22 12.44 -2.96 3.98
C TYR A 22 12.98 -1.68 4.64
N HIS A 23 12.46 -0.51 4.24
CA HIS A 23 12.91 0.78 4.73
C HIS A 23 12.22 1.25 6.01
N GLY A 24 11.09 0.66 6.41
CA GLY A 24 10.30 1.13 7.55
C GLY A 24 9.66 2.49 7.30
N ILE A 25 9.24 2.75 6.05
CA ILE A 25 8.61 4.00 5.63
C ILE A 25 7.30 3.65 4.93
N ILE A 26 6.18 4.15 5.45
CA ILE A 26 4.87 4.03 4.80
C ILE A 26 4.73 5.19 3.80
N PRO A 27 4.54 4.89 2.50
CA PRO A 27 4.28 5.92 1.49
C PRO A 27 2.99 6.69 1.80
N PRO A 28 2.93 7.99 1.47
CA PRO A 28 1.73 8.77 1.69
C PRO A 28 0.66 8.51 0.63
N THR A 29 -0.59 8.73 1.03
CA THR A 29 -1.68 9.03 0.09
C THR A 29 -1.63 10.51 -0.26
N ALA A 30 -1.02 10.84 -1.40
CA ALA A 30 -0.92 12.22 -1.88
C ALA A 30 -2.28 12.81 -2.28
N ASN A 31 -2.38 14.14 -2.28
CA ASN A 31 -3.58 14.91 -2.64
C ASN A 31 -4.80 14.66 -1.75
N PHE A 32 -4.57 14.24 -0.49
CA PHE A 32 -5.65 14.12 0.49
C PHE A 32 -5.99 15.51 1.04
N THR A 33 -7.07 16.13 0.54
CA THR A 33 -7.45 17.52 0.89
C THR A 33 -8.70 17.60 1.77
N VAL A 34 -9.66 16.70 1.57
CA VAL A 34 -10.94 16.67 2.31
C VAL A 34 -11.20 15.22 2.72
N ALA A 35 -11.49 14.99 4.00
CA ALA A 35 -11.85 13.68 4.51
C ALA A 35 -13.30 13.33 4.15
N ASP A 36 -13.53 12.06 3.80
CA ASP A 36 -14.88 11.51 3.60
C ASP A 36 -15.32 10.82 4.92
N PRO A 37 -16.48 11.15 5.50
CA PRO A 37 -16.98 10.53 6.73
C PRO A 37 -17.14 9.00 6.66
N LEU A 38 -17.29 8.42 5.46
CA LEU A 38 -17.37 6.96 5.27
C LEU A 38 -15.98 6.29 5.17
N CYS A 39 -14.95 7.10 4.97
CA CYS A 39 -13.56 6.67 4.90
C CYS A 39 -12.86 7.13 6.20
N ASP A 40 -13.06 6.39 7.28
CA ASP A 40 -12.61 6.74 8.63
C ASP A 40 -11.31 6.04 9.09
N LEU A 41 -10.61 5.38 8.16
CA LEU A 41 -9.33 4.72 8.44
C LEU A 41 -8.14 5.68 8.38
N ASP A 42 -6.97 5.16 8.73
CA ASP A 42 -5.71 5.90 8.62
C ASP A 42 -5.07 5.70 7.24
N TYR A 43 -5.22 6.71 6.38
CA TYR A 43 -4.74 6.69 4.98
C TYR A 43 -3.33 7.27 4.80
N VAL A 44 -2.63 7.69 5.86
CA VAL A 44 -1.30 8.34 5.78
C VAL A 44 -1.31 9.54 4.80
N PRO A 45 -2.09 10.60 5.09
CA PRO A 45 -2.32 11.69 4.13
C PRO A 45 -1.07 12.56 3.92
N ASN A 46 -0.72 12.79 2.64
CA ASN A 46 0.25 13.75 2.12
C ASN A 46 1.73 13.61 2.54
N HIS A 47 2.02 13.11 3.73
CA HIS A 47 3.37 12.97 4.27
C HIS A 47 3.66 11.52 4.62
N ALA A 48 4.81 11.03 4.15
CA ALA A 48 5.27 9.68 4.49
C ALA A 48 5.41 9.53 6.00
N ARG A 49 5.22 8.31 6.50
CA ARG A 49 5.34 8.02 7.92
C ARG A 49 6.42 6.97 8.17
N GLU A 50 7.40 7.30 8.98
CA GLU A 50 8.36 6.32 9.49
C GLU A 50 7.67 5.40 10.50
N LYS A 51 7.71 4.10 10.24
CA LYS A 51 7.16 3.05 11.11
C LYS A 51 7.80 1.72 10.76
N ALA A 52 8.23 0.97 11.76
CA ALA A 52 8.63 -0.43 11.53
C ALA A 52 7.43 -1.25 11.08
N ILE A 53 7.60 -2.03 10.01
CA ILE A 53 6.57 -2.89 9.42
C ILE A 53 7.13 -4.31 9.33
N ASP A 54 6.54 -5.23 10.08
CA ASP A 54 6.91 -6.64 10.03
C ASP A 54 6.04 -7.43 9.05
N VAL A 55 4.80 -7.00 8.87
CA VAL A 55 3.81 -7.60 7.97
C VAL A 55 3.02 -6.53 7.25
N ALA A 56 2.69 -6.79 5.99
CA ALA A 56 1.81 -5.94 5.20
C ALA A 56 1.00 -6.77 4.20
N ILE A 57 -0.10 -6.19 3.72
CA ILE A 57 -0.93 -6.77 2.65
C ILE A 57 -0.96 -5.83 1.45
N SER A 58 -0.97 -6.40 0.24
CA SER A 58 -1.22 -5.69 -1.01
C SER A 58 -2.51 -6.23 -1.63
N ASN A 59 -3.51 -5.36 -1.77
CA ASN A 59 -4.83 -5.70 -2.29
C ASN A 59 -4.96 -5.28 -3.75
N SER A 60 -5.52 -6.13 -4.60
CA SER A 60 -5.86 -5.79 -5.98
C SER A 60 -7.27 -6.30 -6.31
N PHE A 61 -8.20 -5.36 -6.49
CA PHE A 61 -9.61 -5.64 -6.79
C PHE A 61 -9.95 -5.04 -8.14
N ALA A 62 -10.14 -5.89 -9.14
CA ALA A 62 -10.29 -5.50 -10.53
C ALA A 62 -11.69 -5.80 -11.08
N PHE A 63 -11.98 -5.28 -12.27
CA PHE A 63 -13.21 -5.56 -12.99
C PHE A 63 -13.41 -7.06 -13.23
N GLY A 64 -14.68 -7.47 -13.39
CA GLY A 64 -15.05 -8.88 -13.53
C GLY A 64 -15.04 -9.66 -12.21
N GLY A 65 -14.94 -8.98 -11.07
CA GLY A 65 -14.96 -9.62 -9.75
C GLY A 65 -13.66 -10.32 -9.39
N LEU A 66 -12.54 -9.94 -10.03
CA LEU A 66 -11.22 -10.52 -9.76
C LEU A 66 -10.61 -9.86 -8.52
N ASN A 67 -10.51 -10.64 -7.44
CA ASN A 67 -9.95 -10.19 -6.18
C ASN A 67 -8.70 -11.00 -5.84
N ALA A 68 -7.57 -10.32 -5.63
CA ALA A 68 -6.31 -10.91 -5.22
C ALA A 68 -5.72 -10.14 -4.03
N VAL A 69 -5.17 -10.88 -3.07
CA VAL A 69 -4.52 -10.33 -1.88
C VAL A 69 -3.21 -11.08 -1.65
N ILE A 70 -2.13 -10.34 -1.49
CA ILE A 70 -0.80 -10.91 -1.17
C ILE A 70 -0.38 -10.39 0.20
N ALA A 71 -0.06 -11.31 1.11
CA ALA A 71 0.53 -10.99 2.40
C ALA A 71 2.06 -11.12 2.31
N LEU A 72 2.76 -10.11 2.82
CA LEU A 72 4.21 -10.04 2.90
C LEU A 72 4.63 -10.01 4.37
N LYS A 73 5.73 -10.69 4.67
CA LYS A 73 6.40 -10.62 5.97
C LYS A 73 7.85 -10.25 5.75
N LYS A 74 8.38 -9.38 6.61
CA LYS A 74 9.80 -9.07 6.65
C LYS A 74 10.61 -10.36 6.80
N TYR A 75 11.60 -10.53 5.94
CA TYR A 75 12.48 -11.69 6.03
C TYR A 75 13.30 -11.62 7.33
N SER A 76 13.19 -12.66 8.14
CA SER A 76 14.07 -12.91 9.28
C SER A 76 14.80 -14.22 9.00
N PRO A 77 16.14 -14.22 8.89
CA PRO A 77 16.92 -15.43 8.68
C PRO A 77 17.01 -16.36 9.91
N PHE A 78 16.32 -16.01 11.01
CA PHE A 78 16.30 -16.75 12.28
C PHE A 78 14.87 -16.82 12.83
#